data_AF-A0AA92PFB9-F1
#
_entry.id   AF-A0AA92PFB9-F1
#
_cell.length_a   1.000
_cell.length_b   1.000
_cell.length_c   1.000
_cell.angle_alpha   90.00
_cell.angle_beta   90.00
_cell.angle_gamma   90.00
#
_symmetry.space_group_name_H-M   'P 1'
#
loop_
_entity.id
_entity.type
_entity.pdbx_description
1 polymer ?
#
loop_
_entity_poly.entity_id
_entity_poly.type
_entity_poly.pdbx_seq_one_letter_code
_entity_poly.pdbx_strand_id
1 'polypeptide(L)' 'MWVNNLRLTIQPFTLFNLIFPWLTVFHIPQLSLGFSKLQSIIYNLTSSIFISLTHPDFYFSSA' A
#
# COMPACT_ATOMS: atom_id res chain seq x y z
N MET A 1 8.56 -17.60 -6.50
CA MET A 1 9.19 -16.71 -5.50
C MET A 1 8.87 -15.24 -5.75
N TRP A 2 8.97 -14.74 -7.00
CA TRP A 2 8.70 -13.33 -7.37
C TRP A 2 7.25 -12.83 -7.14
N VAL A 3 6.25 -13.66 -7.43
CA VAL A 3 4.82 -13.29 -7.29
C VAL A 3 4.41 -13.00 -5.84
N ASN A 4 5.11 -13.61 -4.87
CA ASN A 4 4.76 -13.47 -3.46
C ASN A 4 5.05 -12.05 -2.95
N ASN A 5 6.13 -11.44 -3.44
CA ASN A 5 6.53 -10.08 -3.08
C ASN A 5 5.57 -9.04 -3.68
N LEU A 6 5.13 -9.25 -4.93
CA LEU A 6 4.10 -8.43 -5.57
C LEU A 6 2.75 -8.52 -4.84
N ARG A 7 2.37 -9.72 -4.39
CA ARG A 7 1.13 -9.93 -3.65
C ARG A 7 1.13 -9.16 -2.32
N LEU A 8 2.26 -9.11 -1.62
CA LEU A 8 2.41 -8.35 -0.38
C LEU A 8 2.21 -6.84 -0.59
N THR A 9 2.61 -6.29 -1.73
CA THR A 9 2.44 -4.86 -2.05
C THR A 9 1.04 -4.52 -2.57
N ILE A 10 0.44 -5.38 -3.38
CA ILE A 10 -0.88 -5.17 -4.00
C ILE A 10 -2.03 -5.43 -3.01
N GLN A 11 -1.83 -6.32 -2.05
CA GLN A 11 -2.85 -6.71 -1.07
C GLN A 11 -3.42 -5.53 -0.26
N PRO A 12 -2.62 -4.67 0.40
CA PRO A 12 -3.16 -3.52 1.12
C PRO A 12 -3.89 -2.54 0.19
N PHE A 13 -3.40 -2.37 -1.04
CA PHE A 13 -4.04 -1.50 -2.03
C PHE A 13 -5.44 -2.00 -2.42
N THR A 14 -5.57 -3.30 -2.63
CA THR A 14 -6.85 -3.95 -2.97
C THR A 14 -7.83 -3.85 -1.80
N LEU A 15 -7.34 -4.07 -0.58
CA LEU A 15 -8.13 -4.06 0.65
C LEU A 15 -8.67 -2.66 0.98
N PHE A 16 -7.85 -1.62 0.77
CA PHE A 16 -8.29 -0.24 0.91
C PHE A 16 -9.33 0.16 -0.14
N ASN A 17 -9.15 -0.21 -1.40
CA ASN A 17 -10.14 0.06 -2.45
C ASN A 17 -11.48 -0.63 -2.19
N LEU A 18 -11.47 -1.82 -1.56
CA LEU A 18 -12.69 -2.52 -1.16
C LEU A 18 -13.42 -1.84 0.00
N ILE A 19 -12.70 -1.30 0.98
CA ILE A 19 -13.29 -0.68 2.18
C ILE A 19 -13.76 0.76 1.91
N PHE A 20 -13.12 1.48 0.98
CA PHE A 20 -13.45 2.86 0.63
C PHE A 20 -14.95 3.13 0.39
N PRO A 21 -15.69 2.34 -0.42
CA PRO A 21 -17.14 2.54 -0.60
C PRO A 21 -17.97 2.25 0.65
N TRP A 22 -17.47 1.47 1.61
CA TRP A 22 -18.19 1.23 2.86
C TRP A 22 -18.08 2.41 3.83
N LEU A 23 -17.02 3.22 3.72
CA LEU A 23 -16.87 4.46 4.47
C LEU A 23 -17.85 5.55 4.03
N THR A 24 -18.31 5.51 2.77
CA THR A 24 -19.34 6.41 2.26
C THR A 24 -20.75 5.90 2.57
N VAL A 25 -20.96 4.58 2.66
CA VAL A 25 -22.24 4.00 3.09
C VAL A 25 -22.46 4.15 4.59
N PHE A 26 -21.42 3.93 5.41
CA PHE A 26 -21.47 4.10 6.86
C PHE A 26 -20.76 5.40 7.26
N HIS A 27 -21.54 6.46 7.50
CA HIS A 27 -21.03 7.74 8.00
C HIS A 27 -20.60 7.66 9.47
N ILE A 28 -19.53 6.90 9.74
CA ILE A 28 -18.90 6.79 11.05
C ILE A 28 -17.57 7.57 11.00
N PRO A 29 -17.50 8.78 11.59
CA PRO A 29 -16.33 9.65 11.46
C PRO A 29 -15.05 9.03 12.04
N GLN A 30 -15.17 8.22 13.08
CA GLN A 30 -14.06 7.49 13.69
C GLN A 30 -13.46 6.42 12.74
N LEU A 31 -14.29 5.83 11.87
CA LEU A 31 -13.88 4.79 10.94
C LEU A 31 -13.10 5.40 9.77
N SER A 32 -13.54 6.56 9.26
CA SER A 32 -12.80 7.34 8.26
C SER A 32 -11.45 7.83 8.80
N LEU A 33 -11.42 8.32 10.04
CA LEU A 33 -10.19 8.79 10.69
C LEU A 33 -9.21 7.63 10.94
N GLY A 34 -9.72 6.48 11.41
CA GLY A 34 -8.93 5.26 11.57
C GLY A 34 -8.38 4.75 10.24
N PHE A 35 -9.20 4.74 9.19
CA PHE A 35 -8.80 4.31 7.85
C PHE A 35 -7.70 5.19 7.25
N SER A 36 -7.84 6.52 7.34
CA SER A 36 -6.83 7.47 6.86
C SER A 36 -5.49 7.32 7.60
N LYS A 37 -5.54 7.07 8.91
CA LYS A 37 -4.34 6.78 9.71
C LYS A 37 -3.67 5.47 9.30
N LEU A 38 -4.45 4.44 8.99
CA LEU A 38 -3.97 3.13 8.53
C LEU A 38 -3.34 3.22 7.14
N GLN A 39 -3.94 3.98 6.22
CA GLN A 39 -3.35 4.29 4.92
C GLN A 39 -2.00 4.99 5.06
N SER A 40 -1.88 5.98 5.97
CA SER A 40 -0.62 6.68 6.22
C SER A 40 0.49 5.76 6.75
N ILE A 41 0.17 4.84 7.66
CA ILE A 41 1.14 3.85 8.18
C ILE A 41 1.62 2.94 7.05
N ILE A 42 0.69 2.36 6.28
CA ILE A 42 1.02 1.48 5.16
C ILE A 42 1.85 2.25 4.13
N TYR A 43 1.47 3.48 3.80
CA TYR A 43 2.20 4.32 2.85
C TYR A 43 3.63 4.59 3.32
N ASN A 44 3.85 4.92 4.60
CA ASN A 44 5.22 5.12 5.12
C ASN A 44 6.05 3.83 5.07
N LEU A 45 5.45 2.68 5.40
CA LEU A 45 6.11 1.37 5.32
C LEU A 45 6.43 0.96 3.89
N THR A 46 5.50 1.16 2.96
CA THR A 46 5.69 0.83 1.54
C THR A 46 6.48 1.88 0.79
N SER A 47 6.52 3.14 1.22
CA SER A 47 7.31 4.21 0.60
C SER A 47 8.78 3.81 0.53
N SER A 48 9.34 3.26 1.61
CA SER A 48 10.72 2.73 1.60
C SER A 48 10.92 1.61 0.57
N ILE A 49 9.94 0.71 0.44
CA ILE A 49 9.95 -0.39 -0.53
C ILE A 49 9.82 0.15 -1.97
N PHE A 50 8.95 1.12 -2.19
CA PHE A 50 8.74 1.77 -3.48
C PHE A 50 9.95 2.57 -3.91
N ILE A 51 10.55 3.38 -3.01
CA ILE A 51 11.80 4.11 -3.25
C ILE A 51 12.91 3.14 -3.67
N SER A 52 13.05 2.01 -2.96
CA SER A 52 14.00 0.95 -3.30
C SER A 52 13.72 0.26 -4.65
N LEU A 53 12.45 0.09 -5.04
CA LEU A 53 12.06 -0.51 -6.33
C LEU A 53 12.17 0.48 -7.50
N THR A 54 12.01 1.77 -7.25
CA THR A 54 12.19 2.85 -8.23
C THR A 54 13.65 3.31 -8.36
N HIS A 55 14.57 2.74 -7.57
CA HIS A 55 15.98 3.06 -7.69
C HIS A 55 16.55 2.40 -8.98
N PRO A 56 17.02 3.20 -9.96
CA PRO A 56 17.49 2.69 -11.25
C PRO A 56 18.73 1.80 -11.14
N ASP A 57 19.40 1.76 -9.98
CA ASP A 57 20.57 0.92 -9.73
C ASP A 57 20.26 -0.58 -9.62
N PHE A 58 18.99 -0.98 -9.45
CA PHE A 58 18.62 -2.41 -9.48
C PHE A 58 18.55 -2.98 -10.92
N TYR A 59 18.75 -2.15 -11.94
CA TYR A 59 18.76 -2.57 -13.36
C TYR A 59 20.18 -2.73 -13.96
N PHE A 60 21.26 -2.50 -13.20
CA PHE A 60 22.64 -2.47 -13.73
C PHE A 60 23.67 -3.27 -12.91
N SER A 61 23.29 -4.43 -12.38
CA SER A 61 24.28 -5.44 -11.92
C SER A 61 23.99 -6.80 -12.53
N SER A 62 24.05 -6.85 -13.85
CA SER A 62 24.40 -8.04 -14.62
C SER A 62 25.61 -7.67 -15.50
N ALA A 63 26.81 -7.80 -14.94
CA ALA A 63 28.09 -7.80 -15.64
C ALA A 63 28.87 -9.04 -15.21
#